data_AF-A0A2J7Q4M3-F1
#
_entry.id   AF-A0A2J7Q4M3-F1
#
_cell.length_a   1.000
_cell.length_b   1.000
_cell.length_c   1.000
_cell.angle_alpha   90.00
_cell.angle_beta   90.00
_cell.angle_gamma   90.00
#
_symmetry.space_group_name_H-M   'P 1'
#
loop_
_entity.id
_entity.type
_entity.pdbx_description
1 polymer ?
#
loop_
_entity_poly.entity_id
_entity_poly.type
_entity_poly.pdbx_seq_one_letter_code
_entity_poly.pdbx_strand_id
1 'polypeptide(L)'
;MSLSAARPLISIYNDKNEPLGTTVALPAVFKAPIRPDIVNFVHDNMAKNHRQPYSVNKDAGHQTSAESWGTGRAVARIPRVRGGGTHRSGQGAFGNMCRGGRMFAPTKPWRRWHRRININQKRYALVSAIAASGVPALVMSKGHLIQDIPELPLVVDDKVQEYSKTKQAVVFLRRIKAWADIQKVYKSRRFRAGKGKMRNRRRIQRRGPLVIYGQDQGLTKAFRNIPGVDLINVSKLNLLKLAPGGHVGRFVIWTQSAFSKLDELFGSWRKTSKLKKGYNLPMPKMANTDLTRLLKAEEIRSVLRAPIKQKRSVKKLNPLTNTRAMLRLNPYAAVLKRKAILTSLQSRRKRQELLAKKRGITLEPTAAEARARKLQEQRRAAIQKAKAEKAKKPKVEKEEKPTPGKEGKKAKTPAKGDKTPVKGAKAPGKGGKAPAKGAKAPGKGGKAPAKGGKAAAKEAKVLGKEAKAPAKEAKAPAKEAKAPAKEAKAPAKEAKAPAKEGKAPAEETKKVAEGSPKK
;
A
#
# COMPACT_ATOMS: atom_id res chain seq x y z
N MET A 1 -28.79 12.13 -1.37
CA MET A 1 -27.61 13.03 -1.40
C MET A 1 -26.37 12.23 -1.02
N SER A 2 -25.16 12.79 -1.13
CA SER A 2 -24.00 12.20 -0.43
C SER A 2 -24.06 12.61 1.03
N LEU A 3 -23.99 11.65 1.96
CA LEU A 3 -23.75 11.88 3.38
C LEU A 3 -22.26 12.18 3.61
N SER A 4 -21.76 13.21 2.95
CA SER A 4 -20.47 13.82 3.27
C SER A 4 -20.59 14.47 4.64
N ALA A 5 -19.75 14.05 5.59
CA ALA A 5 -19.71 14.61 6.94
C ALA A 5 -19.14 16.03 6.91
N ALA A 6 -20.02 17.01 6.70
CA ALA A 6 -19.68 18.41 6.56
C ALA A 6 -20.66 19.27 7.37
N ARG A 7 -20.15 20.24 8.14
CA ARG A 7 -20.95 21.11 9.00
C ARG A 7 -22.04 21.82 8.17
N PRO A 8 -23.31 21.86 8.62
CA PRO A 8 -24.39 22.48 7.85
C PRO A 8 -24.31 24.02 7.85
N LEU A 9 -23.78 24.59 8.92
CA LEU A 9 -23.47 26.01 9.11
C LEU A 9 -21.96 26.18 9.27
N ILE A 10 -21.43 27.31 8.83
CA ILE A 10 -20.02 27.72 8.92
C ILE A 10 -19.95 29.12 9.53
N SER A 11 -18.95 29.37 10.36
CA SER A 11 -18.71 30.64 11.04
C SER A 11 -17.98 31.62 10.11
N ILE A 12 -18.36 32.90 10.14
CA ILE A 12 -17.59 33.95 9.46
C ILE A 12 -16.57 34.53 10.46
N TYR A 13 -15.28 34.53 10.09
CA TYR A 13 -14.22 35.11 10.92
C TYR A 13 -13.89 36.54 10.50
N ASN A 14 -13.66 37.41 11.48
CA ASN A 14 -13.15 38.76 11.25
C ASN A 14 -11.63 38.75 10.96
N ASP A 15 -11.05 39.94 10.76
CA ASP A 15 -9.62 40.11 10.51
C ASP A 15 -8.71 39.79 11.70
N LYS A 16 -9.28 39.61 12.89
CA LYS A 16 -8.61 39.24 14.15
C LYS A 16 -8.59 37.72 14.40
N ASN A 17 -9.30 36.93 13.58
CA ASN A 17 -9.57 35.49 13.79
C ASN A 17 -10.53 35.23 14.97
N GLU A 18 -11.49 36.12 15.18
CA GLU A 18 -12.64 35.94 16.08
C GLU A 18 -13.89 35.64 15.22
N PRO A 19 -14.81 34.75 15.66
CA PRO A 19 -16.07 34.52 14.95
C PRO A 19 -17.03 35.70 15.15
N LEU A 20 -17.66 36.17 14.06
CA LEU A 20 -18.58 37.32 14.06
C LEU A 20 -19.99 37.01 14.61
N GLY A 21 -20.23 35.81 15.15
CA GLY A 21 -21.57 35.30 15.50
C GLY A 21 -22.45 34.97 14.28
N THR A 22 -22.24 35.65 13.15
CA THR A 22 -22.88 35.37 11.88
C THR A 22 -22.40 34.05 11.27
N THR A 23 -23.34 33.27 10.72
CA THR A 23 -23.07 31.98 10.08
C THR A 23 -23.65 31.91 8.67
N VAL A 24 -23.04 31.09 7.81
CA VAL A 24 -23.51 30.83 6.44
C VAL A 24 -23.78 29.34 6.26
N ALA A 25 -24.89 29.00 5.62
CA ALA A 25 -25.19 27.62 5.26
C ALA A 25 -24.18 27.08 4.24
N LEU A 26 -23.67 25.86 4.46
CA LEU A 26 -22.69 25.21 3.60
C LEU A 26 -23.24 24.99 2.17
N PRO A 27 -22.69 25.65 1.13
CA PRO A 27 -23.12 25.51 -0.25
C PRO A 27 -23.11 24.05 -0.73
N ALA A 28 -24.13 23.65 -1.48
CA ALA A 28 -24.36 22.26 -1.87
C ALA A 28 -23.18 21.65 -2.65
N VAL A 29 -22.39 22.49 -3.33
CA VAL A 29 -21.17 22.13 -4.04
C VAL A 29 -20.13 21.40 -3.16
N PHE A 30 -20.08 21.67 -1.85
CA PHE A 30 -19.13 21.01 -0.95
C PHE A 30 -19.51 19.56 -0.60
N LYS A 31 -20.80 19.20 -0.73
CA LYS A 31 -21.28 17.83 -0.49
C LYS A 31 -21.15 16.95 -1.75
N ALA A 32 -20.66 17.51 -2.87
CA ALA A 32 -20.57 16.83 -4.15
C ALA A 32 -19.48 15.73 -4.19
N PRO A 33 -19.65 14.69 -5.03
CA PRO A 33 -18.68 13.59 -5.13
C PRO A 33 -17.28 14.08 -5.55
N ILE A 34 -16.26 13.71 -4.77
CA ILE A 34 -14.84 14.00 -5.06
C ILE A 34 -14.30 12.91 -5.99
N ARG A 35 -14.05 13.25 -7.26
CA ARG A 35 -13.47 12.34 -8.27
C ARG A 35 -12.07 12.76 -8.69
N PRO A 36 -11.00 12.27 -8.02
CA PRO A 36 -9.62 12.65 -8.35
C PRO A 36 -9.20 12.20 -9.75
N ASP A 37 -9.82 11.15 -10.28
CA ASP A 37 -9.60 10.64 -11.64
C ASP A 37 -10.06 11.63 -12.72
N ILE A 38 -11.28 12.18 -12.58
CA ILE A 38 -11.78 13.25 -13.45
C ILE A 38 -10.94 14.52 -13.28
N VAL A 39 -10.60 14.88 -12.03
CA VAL A 39 -9.77 16.06 -11.75
C VAL A 39 -8.43 15.95 -12.48
N ASN A 40 -7.74 14.82 -12.40
CA ASN A 40 -6.45 14.62 -13.05
C ASN A 40 -6.57 14.63 -14.58
N PHE A 41 -7.54 13.91 -15.15
CA PHE A 41 -7.79 13.88 -16.60
C PHE A 41 -8.09 15.27 -17.17
N VAL A 42 -8.90 16.07 -16.47
CA VAL A 42 -9.22 17.45 -16.90
C VAL A 42 -8.02 18.38 -16.68
N HIS A 43 -7.33 18.28 -15.54
CA HIS A 43 -6.13 19.07 -15.24
C HIS A 43 -5.07 18.92 -16.33
N ASP A 44 -4.71 17.68 -16.69
CA ASP A 44 -3.67 17.41 -17.68
C ASP A 44 -4.03 17.95 -19.06
N ASN A 45 -5.28 17.79 -19.48
CA ASN A 45 -5.73 18.29 -20.78
C ASN A 45 -5.89 19.82 -20.78
N MET A 46 -6.18 20.44 -19.63
CA MET A 46 -6.25 21.89 -19.48
C MET A 46 -4.85 22.52 -19.41
N ALA A 47 -3.90 21.91 -18.71
CA ALA A 47 -2.51 22.34 -18.64
C ALA A 47 -1.81 22.28 -20.02
N LYS A 48 -2.16 21.30 -20.87
CA LYS A 48 -1.69 21.22 -22.27
C LYS A 48 -2.09 22.44 -23.11
N ASN A 49 -3.14 23.19 -22.72
CA ASN A 49 -3.62 24.37 -23.46
C ASN A 49 -2.84 25.66 -23.17
N HIS A 50 -1.94 25.68 -22.19
CA HIS A 50 -1.01 26.80 -21.96
C HIS A 50 0.37 26.57 -22.61
N ARG A 51 0.46 25.69 -23.61
CA ARG A 51 1.71 25.35 -24.30
C ARG A 51 1.86 26.16 -25.58
N GLN A 52 2.88 27.03 -25.62
CA GLN A 52 3.38 27.57 -26.88
C GLN A 52 3.89 26.44 -27.79
N PRO A 53 3.57 26.44 -29.10
CA PRO A 53 4.18 25.55 -30.08
C PRO A 53 5.70 25.70 -30.14
N TYR A 54 6.38 24.65 -30.59
CA TYR A 54 7.79 24.71 -31.00
C TYR A 54 8.10 23.68 -32.09
N SER A 55 9.00 24.05 -32.98
CA SER A 55 9.49 23.24 -34.10
C SER A 55 10.97 23.51 -34.33
N VAL A 56 11.67 22.59 -35.00
CA VAL A 56 12.95 22.91 -35.65
C VAL A 56 12.68 23.67 -36.95
N ASN A 57 13.69 24.37 -37.50
CA ASN A 57 13.56 24.95 -38.84
C ASN A 57 13.30 23.83 -39.86
N LYS A 58 12.42 24.08 -40.85
CA LYS A 58 11.97 23.12 -41.87
C LYS A 58 13.15 22.52 -42.65
N ASP A 59 14.10 23.38 -42.97
CA ASP A 59 15.19 23.13 -43.92
C ASP A 59 16.56 22.96 -43.21
N ALA A 60 16.55 22.87 -41.87
CA ALA A 60 17.74 22.55 -41.07
C ALA A 60 18.33 21.19 -41.49
N GLY A 61 19.62 21.20 -41.85
CA GLY A 61 20.31 20.02 -42.37
C GLY A 61 19.94 19.65 -43.82
N HIS A 62 19.18 20.50 -44.54
CA HIS A 62 18.91 20.39 -45.98
C HIS A 62 19.55 21.49 -46.83
N GLN A 63 20.11 22.55 -46.23
CA GLN A 63 20.72 23.69 -46.93
C GLN A 63 22.04 23.38 -47.68
N THR A 64 22.59 22.16 -47.55
CA THR A 64 23.89 21.80 -48.13
C THR A 64 23.70 20.99 -49.41
N SER A 65 24.33 21.42 -50.51
CA SER A 65 24.41 20.64 -51.76
C SER A 65 25.26 19.38 -51.54
N ALA A 66 24.60 18.22 -51.61
CA ALA A 66 25.23 16.93 -51.31
C ALA A 66 24.57 15.78 -52.09
N GLU A 67 25.40 14.90 -52.65
CA GLU A 67 24.98 13.76 -53.47
C GLU A 67 25.71 12.49 -53.03
N SER A 68 25.11 11.32 -53.26
CA SER A 68 25.78 10.05 -52.95
C SER A 68 26.82 9.75 -54.02
N TRP A 69 28.06 9.45 -53.62
CA TRP A 69 29.13 9.08 -54.55
C TRP A 69 29.01 7.66 -55.13
N GLY A 70 27.90 6.96 -54.85
CA GLY A 70 27.63 5.60 -55.32
C GLY A 70 28.39 4.51 -54.56
N THR A 71 28.68 3.42 -55.27
CA THR A 71 29.51 2.28 -54.83
C THR A 71 30.94 2.39 -55.37
N GLY A 72 31.80 1.41 -55.06
CA GLY A 72 33.16 1.31 -55.65
C GLY A 72 34.24 2.20 -55.03
N ARG A 73 33.89 3.17 -54.16
CA ARG A 73 34.83 4.14 -53.57
C ARG A 73 35.24 3.84 -52.12
N ALA A 74 35.23 2.57 -51.70
CA ALA A 74 35.52 2.11 -50.33
C ALA A 74 34.75 2.83 -49.18
N VAL A 75 33.63 3.48 -49.49
CA VAL A 75 32.96 4.45 -48.61
C VAL A 75 31.44 4.25 -48.63
N ALA A 76 30.79 4.45 -47.48
CA ALA A 76 29.34 4.30 -47.35
C ALA A 76 28.53 5.27 -48.22
N ARG A 77 27.44 4.76 -48.83
CA ARG A 77 26.56 5.39 -49.84
C ARG A 77 25.74 6.61 -49.36
N ILE A 78 26.12 7.26 -48.27
CA ILE A 78 25.45 8.46 -47.74
C ILE A 78 25.73 9.68 -48.65
N PRO A 79 24.79 10.63 -48.82
CA PRO A 79 25.08 11.89 -49.53
C PRO A 79 26.22 12.67 -48.89
N ARG A 80 27.10 13.23 -49.73
CA ARG A 80 28.34 13.92 -49.34
C ARG A 80 28.42 15.30 -49.97
N VAL A 81 28.95 16.25 -49.21
CA VAL A 81 29.09 17.65 -49.64
C VAL A 81 30.02 17.73 -50.85
N ARG A 82 29.58 18.43 -51.91
CA ARG A 82 30.34 18.63 -53.15
C ARG A 82 31.47 19.66 -52.97
N GLY A 83 32.39 19.70 -53.94
CA GLY A 83 33.54 20.61 -53.95
C GLY A 83 34.79 20.05 -53.24
N GLY A 84 35.83 20.90 -53.16
CA GLY A 84 37.11 20.61 -52.49
C GLY A 84 37.46 21.70 -51.46
N GLY A 85 38.74 21.88 -51.13
CA GLY A 85 39.28 23.07 -50.45
C GLY A 85 38.85 23.35 -49.00
N THR A 86 37.86 22.64 -48.44
CA THR A 86 37.36 22.87 -47.07
C THR A 86 37.26 21.57 -46.28
N HIS A 87 37.42 21.64 -44.96
CA HIS A 87 37.19 20.49 -44.08
C HIS A 87 35.75 19.92 -44.14
N ARG A 88 34.77 20.65 -44.69
CA ARG A 88 33.37 20.21 -44.81
C ARG A 88 33.11 19.42 -46.10
N SER A 89 33.90 19.65 -47.14
CA SER A 89 33.82 18.95 -48.43
C SER A 89 34.01 17.44 -48.24
N GLY A 90 33.26 16.61 -48.99
CA GLY A 90 33.28 15.14 -48.88
C GLY A 90 32.70 14.54 -47.59
N GLN A 91 32.37 15.33 -46.57
CA GLN A 91 31.69 14.84 -45.36
C GLN A 91 30.23 14.44 -45.64
N GLY A 92 29.68 13.55 -44.81
CA GLY A 92 28.26 13.17 -44.88
C GLY A 92 27.29 14.32 -44.58
N ALA A 93 26.15 14.31 -45.27
CA ALA A 93 25.07 15.30 -45.16
C ALA A 93 23.68 14.64 -45.27
N PHE A 94 22.62 15.43 -45.06
CA PHE A 94 21.20 15.07 -45.00
C PHE A 94 20.78 14.04 -43.94
N GLY A 95 21.46 12.90 -43.82
CA GLY A 95 21.08 11.79 -42.95
C GLY A 95 21.03 12.14 -41.46
N ASN A 96 20.10 11.52 -40.72
CA ASN A 96 19.89 11.76 -39.29
C ASN A 96 21.02 11.22 -38.39
N MET A 97 21.92 10.41 -38.94
CA MET A 97 23.16 9.95 -38.31
C MET A 97 24.37 10.86 -38.61
N CYS A 98 24.24 11.84 -39.52
CA CYS A 98 25.34 12.72 -39.90
C CYS A 98 25.43 13.95 -38.98
N ARG A 99 26.65 14.34 -38.61
CA ARG A 99 26.90 15.64 -37.95
C ARG A 99 26.43 16.77 -38.88
N GLY A 100 25.50 17.60 -38.39
CA GLY A 100 24.87 18.67 -39.19
C GLY A 100 23.81 18.19 -40.19
N GLY A 101 23.51 16.89 -40.24
CA GLY A 101 22.38 16.34 -41.00
C GLY A 101 21.03 16.59 -40.33
N ARG A 102 19.94 16.17 -40.99
CA ARG A 102 18.58 16.48 -40.55
C ARG A 102 17.99 15.40 -39.65
N MET A 103 17.48 15.82 -38.50
CA MET A 103 16.80 14.94 -37.55
C MET A 103 15.62 14.19 -38.18
N PHE A 104 15.51 12.89 -37.92
CA PHE A 104 14.34 12.08 -38.31
C PHE A 104 13.08 12.57 -37.58
N ALA A 105 11.92 12.49 -38.26
CA ALA A 105 10.63 12.98 -37.76
C ALA A 105 10.70 14.40 -37.11
N PRO A 106 11.21 15.43 -37.83
CA PRO A 106 11.49 16.73 -37.24
C PRO A 106 10.22 17.40 -36.71
N THR A 107 10.29 18.00 -35.51
CA THR A 107 9.13 18.57 -34.81
C THR A 107 8.43 19.64 -35.65
N LYS A 108 7.13 19.46 -35.89
CA LYS A 108 6.30 20.34 -36.73
C LYS A 108 5.39 21.25 -35.89
N PRO A 109 5.10 22.49 -36.33
CA PRO A 109 4.26 23.42 -35.59
C PRO A 109 2.81 22.90 -35.46
N TRP A 110 2.27 22.24 -36.50
CA TRP A 110 0.93 21.66 -36.54
C TRP A 110 0.72 20.41 -35.66
N ARG A 111 1.72 20.02 -34.86
CA ARG A 111 1.56 19.01 -33.81
C ARG A 111 0.38 19.41 -32.91
N ARG A 112 -0.58 18.52 -32.65
CA ARG A 112 -1.78 18.84 -31.85
C ARG A 112 -1.42 19.14 -30.37
N TRP A 113 -1.12 20.40 -30.05
CA TRP A 113 -0.80 20.87 -28.69
C TRP A 113 -2.05 20.90 -27.79
N HIS A 114 -3.10 21.57 -28.26
CA HIS A 114 -4.33 21.83 -27.52
C HIS A 114 -5.25 20.60 -27.41
N ARG A 115 -6.13 20.60 -26.41
CA ARG A 115 -7.18 19.61 -26.16
C ARG A 115 -8.49 20.30 -25.78
N ARG A 116 -9.54 20.05 -26.59
CA ARG A 116 -10.94 20.30 -26.21
C ARG A 116 -11.31 19.33 -25.08
N ILE A 117 -12.07 19.80 -24.10
CA ILE A 117 -12.55 19.02 -22.95
C ILE A 117 -14.02 19.39 -22.76
N ASN A 118 -14.88 18.40 -22.50
CA ASN A 118 -16.31 18.61 -22.40
C ASN A 118 -16.64 19.54 -21.21
N ILE A 119 -17.56 20.48 -21.41
CA ILE A 119 -17.85 21.54 -20.42
C ILE A 119 -18.31 20.92 -19.10
N ASN A 120 -19.16 19.89 -19.14
CA ASN A 120 -19.63 19.21 -17.93
C ASN A 120 -18.53 18.40 -17.22
N GLN A 121 -17.52 17.86 -17.94
CA GLN A 121 -16.33 17.28 -17.30
C GLN A 121 -15.49 18.35 -16.59
N LYS A 122 -15.28 19.53 -17.23
CA LYS A 122 -14.60 20.66 -16.59
C LYS A 122 -15.34 21.11 -15.31
N ARG A 123 -16.68 21.24 -15.39
CA ARG A 123 -17.53 21.61 -14.25
C ARG A 123 -17.45 20.55 -13.13
N TYR A 124 -17.52 19.25 -13.44
CA TYR A 124 -17.37 18.15 -12.47
C TYR A 124 -16.02 18.24 -11.75
N ALA A 125 -14.90 18.34 -12.50
CA ALA A 125 -13.57 18.44 -11.91
C ALA A 125 -13.44 19.65 -10.96
N LEU A 126 -13.99 20.80 -11.34
CA LEU A 126 -14.00 22.01 -10.54
C LEU A 126 -14.79 21.80 -9.23
N VAL A 127 -15.99 21.22 -9.32
CA VAL A 127 -16.84 20.88 -8.16
C VAL A 127 -16.15 19.89 -7.22
N SER A 128 -15.58 18.80 -7.73
CA SER A 128 -14.80 17.85 -6.91
C SER A 128 -13.59 18.50 -6.22
N ALA A 129 -12.99 19.52 -6.83
CA ALA A 129 -11.87 20.26 -6.24
C ALA A 129 -12.31 21.24 -5.14
N ILE A 130 -13.50 21.84 -5.24
CA ILE A 130 -14.12 22.66 -4.18
C ILE A 130 -14.49 21.78 -2.99
N ALA A 131 -15.23 20.69 -3.21
CA ALA A 131 -15.60 19.75 -2.16
C ALA A 131 -14.37 19.26 -1.37
N ALA A 132 -13.28 18.94 -2.06
CA ALA A 132 -12.04 18.52 -1.44
C ALA A 132 -11.28 19.61 -0.65
N SER A 133 -11.53 20.91 -0.86
CA SER A 133 -10.93 21.96 -0.01
C SER A 133 -11.70 22.20 1.29
N GLY A 134 -12.89 21.60 1.44
CA GLY A 134 -13.63 21.55 2.71
C GLY A 134 -13.29 20.34 3.59
N VAL A 135 -12.42 19.42 3.14
CA VAL A 135 -12.08 18.19 3.87
C VAL A 135 -10.66 18.32 4.44
N PRO A 136 -10.47 18.49 5.77
CA PRO A 136 -9.15 18.72 6.38
C PRO A 136 -8.11 17.65 6.02
N ALA A 137 -8.50 16.37 6.01
CA ALA A 137 -7.61 15.27 5.67
C ALA A 137 -7.02 15.38 4.25
N LEU A 138 -7.78 15.86 3.26
CA LEU A 138 -7.30 16.05 1.88
C LEU A 138 -6.39 17.29 1.76
N VAL A 139 -6.64 18.32 2.57
CA VAL A 139 -5.81 19.53 2.64
C VAL A 139 -4.47 19.25 3.33
N MET A 140 -4.49 18.47 4.41
CA MET A 140 -3.27 17.95 5.07
C MET A 140 -2.50 16.97 4.17
N SER A 141 -3.17 16.06 3.45
CA SER A 141 -2.49 15.07 2.60
C SER A 141 -1.73 15.70 1.42
N LYS A 142 -2.17 16.87 0.94
CA LYS A 142 -1.42 17.69 -0.04
C LYS A 142 -0.18 18.36 0.58
N GLY A 143 -0.12 18.42 1.90
CA GLY A 143 0.96 19.03 2.65
C GLY A 143 0.79 20.52 2.90
N HIS A 144 -0.44 21.04 2.99
CA HIS A 144 -0.66 22.36 3.61
C HIS A 144 -0.50 22.27 5.14
N LEU A 145 -0.02 23.33 5.79
CA LEU A 145 -0.04 23.46 7.25
C LEU A 145 -1.32 24.19 7.67
N ILE A 146 -2.20 23.46 8.37
CA ILE A 146 -3.54 23.92 8.73
C ILE A 146 -3.94 23.51 10.16
N GLN A 147 -2.96 23.12 10.99
CA GLN A 147 -3.18 22.62 12.36
C GLN A 147 -3.89 23.65 13.25
N ASP A 148 -3.48 24.91 13.16
CA ASP A 148 -3.93 25.99 14.03
C ASP A 148 -5.14 26.75 13.46
N ILE A 149 -5.74 26.27 12.36
CA ILE A 149 -6.83 26.94 11.65
C ILE A 149 -8.17 26.48 12.25
N PRO A 150 -9.08 27.41 12.63
CA PRO A 150 -10.23 27.06 13.46
C PRO A 150 -11.25 26.14 12.77
N GLU A 151 -11.48 26.30 11.47
CA GLU A 151 -12.30 25.36 10.68
C GLU A 151 -12.04 25.38 9.17
N LEU A 152 -12.62 24.41 8.46
CA LEU A 152 -12.66 24.32 7.00
C LEU A 152 -14.07 23.91 6.52
N PRO A 153 -14.59 24.46 5.41
CA PRO A 153 -14.04 25.57 4.61
C PRO A 153 -13.90 26.86 5.42
N LEU A 154 -12.77 27.57 5.29
CA LEU A 154 -12.53 28.81 6.03
C LEU A 154 -13.20 29.99 5.32
N VAL A 155 -14.11 30.67 6.02
CA VAL A 155 -14.84 31.85 5.53
C VAL A 155 -14.47 33.08 6.35
N VAL A 156 -14.22 34.21 5.68
CA VAL A 156 -13.82 35.48 6.31
C VAL A 156 -14.73 36.63 5.89
N ASP A 157 -14.79 37.67 6.71
CA ASP A 157 -15.50 38.93 6.46
C ASP A 157 -15.10 39.54 5.09
N ASP A 158 -16.07 40.14 4.39
CA ASP A 158 -15.85 40.75 3.08
C ASP A 158 -14.97 42.00 3.14
N LYS A 159 -14.75 42.62 4.31
CA LYS A 159 -13.78 43.71 4.54
C LYS A 159 -12.36 43.39 4.07
N VAL A 160 -12.00 42.11 3.97
CA VAL A 160 -10.71 41.65 3.42
C VAL A 160 -10.55 42.03 1.94
N GLN A 161 -11.63 42.32 1.22
CA GLN A 161 -11.62 42.74 -0.19
C GLN A 161 -11.09 44.17 -0.39
N GLU A 162 -11.24 45.02 0.63
CA GLU A 162 -10.83 46.45 0.64
C GLU A 162 -9.33 46.64 0.90
N TYR A 163 -8.62 45.58 1.31
CA TYR A 163 -7.21 45.65 1.67
C TYR A 163 -6.32 46.12 0.49
N SER A 164 -5.76 47.32 0.63
CA SER A 164 -4.89 47.94 -0.37
C SER A 164 -3.40 47.73 -0.12
N LYS A 165 -2.98 47.56 1.15
CA LYS A 165 -1.56 47.48 1.54
C LYS A 165 -1.15 46.06 1.93
N THR A 166 -0.05 45.55 1.36
CA THR A 166 0.53 44.23 1.67
C THR A 166 0.78 44.00 3.17
N LYS A 167 1.08 45.06 3.93
CA LYS A 167 1.23 45.00 5.40
C LYS A 167 -0.05 44.47 6.09
N GLN A 168 -1.23 44.95 5.67
CA GLN A 168 -2.53 44.52 6.22
C GLN A 168 -2.77 43.03 5.93
N ALA A 169 -2.60 42.61 4.67
CA ALA A 169 -2.75 41.22 4.24
C ALA A 169 -1.81 40.25 5.00
N VAL A 170 -0.58 40.66 5.30
CA VAL A 170 0.38 39.86 6.11
C VAL A 170 -0.05 39.75 7.58
N VAL A 171 -0.56 40.83 8.19
CA VAL A 171 -1.08 40.81 9.58
C VAL A 171 -2.29 39.88 9.68
N PHE A 172 -3.25 40.03 8.76
CA PHE A 172 -4.42 39.16 8.62
C PHE A 172 -4.05 37.67 8.49
N LEU A 173 -3.14 37.31 7.57
CA LEU A 173 -2.70 35.93 7.38
C LEU A 173 -1.94 35.34 8.58
N ARG A 174 -1.37 36.19 9.46
CA ARG A 174 -0.77 35.75 10.74
C ARG A 174 -1.83 35.49 11.82
N ARG A 175 -2.81 36.38 11.95
CA ARG A 175 -3.91 36.24 12.92
C ARG A 175 -4.74 34.99 12.63
N ILE A 176 -5.08 34.77 11.36
CA ILE A 176 -5.76 33.56 10.84
C ILE A 176 -4.86 32.29 10.79
N LYS A 177 -3.64 32.37 11.33
CA LYS A 177 -2.65 31.26 11.45
C LYS A 177 -2.16 30.63 10.13
N ALA A 178 -2.76 30.98 8.99
CA ALA A 178 -2.35 30.61 7.63
C ALA A 178 -0.87 30.93 7.30
N TRP A 179 -0.21 31.79 8.08
CA TRP A 179 1.20 32.16 7.93
C TRP A 179 2.18 30.96 8.02
N ALA A 180 1.86 29.89 8.75
CA ALA A 180 2.71 28.69 8.81
C ALA A 180 2.90 28.05 7.42
N ASP A 181 1.83 27.95 6.63
CA ASP A 181 1.88 27.44 5.26
C ASP A 181 2.67 28.37 4.32
N ILE A 182 2.58 29.68 4.55
CA ILE A 182 3.33 30.70 3.80
C ILE A 182 4.83 30.63 4.14
N GLN A 183 5.22 30.48 5.41
CA GLN A 183 6.60 30.21 5.82
C GLN A 183 7.15 28.93 5.17
N LYS A 184 6.31 27.89 5.01
CA LYS A 184 6.65 26.66 4.27
C LYS A 184 6.83 26.90 2.77
N VAL A 185 6.20 27.92 2.17
CA VAL A 185 6.53 28.40 0.82
C VAL A 185 7.88 29.11 0.81
N TYR A 186 8.11 30.09 1.69
CA TYR A 186 9.40 30.82 1.78
C TYR A 186 10.58 29.84 1.89
N LYS A 187 10.55 28.93 2.87
CA LYS A 187 11.57 27.89 3.09
C LYS A 187 11.74 26.91 1.91
N SER A 188 10.78 26.85 0.97
CA SER A 188 10.85 25.97 -0.21
C SER A 188 11.43 26.62 -1.47
N ARG A 189 11.73 27.93 -1.44
CA ARG A 189 12.12 28.70 -2.62
C ARG A 189 13.57 28.41 -3.03
N ARG A 190 13.75 27.52 -4.00
CA ARG A 190 15.08 27.07 -4.48
C ARG A 190 15.29 27.28 -5.98
N PHE A 191 16.54 27.24 -6.43
CA PHE A 191 16.85 27.21 -7.86
C PHE A 191 16.33 25.92 -8.52
N ARG A 192 15.91 26.00 -9.78
CA ARG A 192 15.45 24.85 -10.55
C ARG A 192 16.64 24.07 -11.10
N ALA A 193 16.64 22.74 -10.98
CA ALA A 193 17.62 21.87 -11.62
C ALA A 193 17.49 21.88 -13.16
N GLY A 194 18.61 21.61 -13.86
CA GLY A 194 18.66 21.47 -15.32
C GLY A 194 18.41 22.76 -16.12
N LYS A 195 18.20 22.59 -17.44
CA LYS A 195 18.15 23.67 -18.45
C LYS A 195 16.97 24.66 -18.30
N GLY A 196 16.11 24.51 -17.28
CA GLY A 196 15.05 25.47 -16.95
C GLY A 196 15.56 26.83 -16.49
N LYS A 197 16.79 26.90 -15.93
CA LYS A 197 17.42 28.16 -15.49
C LYS A 197 17.67 29.16 -16.63
N MET A 198 17.96 28.66 -17.83
CA MET A 198 18.17 29.42 -19.06
C MET A 198 16.86 29.82 -19.77
N ARG A 199 15.71 29.27 -19.35
CA ARG A 199 14.41 29.45 -20.03
C ARG A 199 13.40 30.15 -19.10
N ASN A 200 13.86 31.23 -18.47
CA ASN A 200 13.13 32.11 -17.52
C ASN A 200 12.38 31.40 -16.38
N ARG A 201 12.75 30.16 -16.06
CA ARG A 201 12.12 29.32 -15.00
C ARG A 201 13.14 28.99 -13.90
N ARG A 202 13.95 30.00 -13.54
CA ARG A 202 15.17 29.89 -12.71
C ARG A 202 14.92 29.45 -11.27
N ARG A 203 13.78 29.79 -10.67
CA ARG A 203 13.40 29.38 -9.29
C ARG A 203 12.10 28.57 -9.27
N ILE A 204 11.90 27.79 -8.20
CA ILE A 204 10.68 27.04 -7.87
C ILE A 204 10.35 27.21 -6.38
N GLN A 205 9.07 27.11 -6.04
CA GLN A 205 8.54 27.19 -4.67
C GLN A 205 7.23 26.40 -4.58
N ARG A 206 6.77 26.07 -3.38
CA ARG A 206 5.46 25.46 -3.11
C ARG A 206 4.30 26.44 -3.42
N ARG A 207 3.08 25.92 -3.47
CA ARG A 207 1.84 26.70 -3.48
C ARG A 207 1.31 26.77 -2.06
N GLY A 208 0.94 27.96 -1.61
CA GLY A 208 0.31 28.20 -0.31
C GLY A 208 -1.22 28.34 -0.45
N PRO A 209 -1.89 29.14 0.39
CA PRO A 209 -3.34 29.36 0.28
C PRO A 209 -3.78 29.91 -1.07
N LEU A 210 -5.06 29.68 -1.40
CA LEU A 210 -5.78 30.33 -2.48
C LEU A 210 -6.87 31.21 -1.84
N VAL A 211 -6.81 32.53 -2.03
CA VAL A 211 -7.87 33.43 -1.57
C VAL A 211 -8.90 33.61 -2.69
N ILE A 212 -10.18 33.45 -2.36
CA ILE A 212 -11.30 33.52 -3.29
C ILE A 212 -12.26 34.63 -2.87
N TYR A 213 -12.48 35.57 -3.77
CA TYR A 213 -13.20 36.83 -3.50
C TYR A 213 -14.39 37.04 -4.46
N GLY A 214 -15.35 37.86 -4.02
CA GLY A 214 -16.54 38.23 -4.78
C GLY A 214 -16.32 39.43 -5.71
N GLN A 215 -15.64 40.46 -5.21
CA GLN A 215 -15.27 41.71 -5.90
C GLN A 215 -13.81 42.09 -5.56
N ASP A 216 -13.20 43.02 -6.32
CA ASP A 216 -11.80 43.41 -6.15
C ASP A 216 -11.69 44.91 -5.85
N GLN A 217 -11.80 45.28 -4.58
CA GLN A 217 -11.69 46.67 -4.11
C GLN A 217 -10.24 47.08 -3.78
N GLY A 218 -9.28 46.16 -3.89
CA GLY A 218 -7.88 46.37 -3.53
C GLY A 218 -7.11 45.09 -3.28
N LEU A 219 -7.79 44.02 -2.83
CA LEU A 219 -7.25 42.71 -2.46
C LEU A 219 -6.20 42.18 -3.45
N THR A 220 -6.42 42.29 -4.77
CA THR A 220 -5.41 41.82 -5.74
C THR A 220 -4.09 42.58 -5.66
N LYS A 221 -4.10 43.87 -5.34
CA LYS A 221 -2.87 44.68 -5.16
C LYS A 221 -2.15 44.28 -3.86
N ALA A 222 -2.87 44.07 -2.76
CA ALA A 222 -2.28 43.73 -1.46
C ALA A 222 -1.71 42.30 -1.37
N PHE A 223 -2.44 41.30 -1.85
CA PHE A 223 -2.04 39.90 -1.64
C PHE A 223 -1.06 39.36 -2.70
N ARG A 224 -1.03 39.91 -3.93
CA ARG A 224 -0.23 39.36 -5.05
C ARG A 224 1.28 39.25 -4.80
N ASN A 225 1.83 40.04 -3.87
CA ASN A 225 3.26 40.05 -3.56
C ASN A 225 3.66 38.97 -2.54
N ILE A 226 2.71 38.31 -1.88
CA ILE A 226 2.98 37.33 -0.82
C ILE A 226 3.32 35.97 -1.46
N PRO A 227 4.54 35.41 -1.25
CA PRO A 227 5.00 34.24 -2.00
C PRO A 227 4.10 33.00 -1.85
N GLY A 228 3.57 32.53 -2.97
CA GLY A 228 2.80 31.29 -3.08
C GLY A 228 1.31 31.41 -2.76
N VAL A 229 0.85 32.56 -2.28
CA VAL A 229 -0.57 32.91 -2.28
C VAL A 229 -1.01 33.03 -3.74
N ASP A 230 -2.10 32.36 -4.12
CA ASP A 230 -2.80 32.64 -5.38
C ASP A 230 -4.14 33.33 -5.08
N LEU A 231 -4.62 34.10 -6.05
CA LEU A 231 -5.89 34.83 -5.98
C LEU A 231 -6.82 34.39 -7.11
N ILE A 232 -8.14 34.38 -6.89
CA ILE A 232 -9.12 34.11 -7.92
C ILE A 232 -10.51 34.69 -7.57
N ASN A 233 -11.20 35.28 -8.54
CA ASN A 233 -12.60 35.68 -8.37
C ASN A 233 -13.53 34.46 -8.50
N VAL A 234 -14.58 34.40 -7.66
CA VAL A 234 -15.53 33.27 -7.61
C VAL A 234 -16.23 32.99 -8.96
N SER A 235 -16.48 34.01 -9.78
CA SER A 235 -17.11 33.84 -11.10
C SER A 235 -16.17 33.23 -12.15
N LYS A 236 -14.85 33.25 -11.91
CA LYS A 236 -13.80 32.84 -12.86
C LYS A 236 -12.93 31.70 -12.30
N LEU A 237 -13.52 30.80 -11.52
CA LEU A 237 -12.83 29.65 -10.88
C LEU A 237 -12.12 28.74 -11.90
N ASN A 238 -10.90 28.30 -11.54
CA ASN A 238 -9.98 27.61 -12.43
C ASN A 238 -9.38 26.38 -11.74
N LEU A 239 -9.55 25.20 -12.36
CA LEU A 239 -9.04 23.93 -11.86
C LEU A 239 -7.52 23.92 -11.63
N LEU A 240 -6.74 24.63 -12.45
CA LEU A 240 -5.28 24.69 -12.30
C LEU A 240 -4.83 25.45 -11.04
N LYS A 241 -5.70 26.30 -10.46
CA LYS A 241 -5.45 27.00 -9.19
C LYS A 241 -6.00 26.24 -7.98
N LEU A 242 -7.15 25.56 -8.11
CA LEU A 242 -7.76 24.72 -7.05
C LEU A 242 -7.06 23.36 -6.88
N ALA A 243 -6.72 22.70 -7.98
CA ALA A 243 -6.07 21.39 -8.02
C ALA A 243 -4.72 21.44 -8.79
N PRO A 244 -3.74 22.25 -8.34
CA PRO A 244 -2.44 22.34 -9.00
C PRO A 244 -1.73 20.98 -8.98
N GLY A 245 -1.34 20.49 -10.17
CA GLY A 245 -0.72 19.18 -10.35
C GLY A 245 -1.72 18.02 -10.40
N GLY A 246 -3.02 18.28 -10.61
CA GLY A 246 -4.07 17.24 -10.64
C GLY A 246 -4.50 16.75 -9.26
N HIS A 247 -3.74 17.06 -8.20
CA HIS A 247 -4.10 16.72 -6.83
C HIS A 247 -5.15 17.70 -6.28
N VAL A 248 -6.24 17.17 -5.71
CA VAL A 248 -7.29 17.92 -5.00
C VAL A 248 -6.80 18.49 -3.66
N GLY A 249 -7.66 19.07 -2.82
CA GLY A 249 -7.32 19.45 -1.44
C GLY A 249 -6.30 20.59 -1.32
N ARG A 250 -6.42 21.68 -2.08
CA ARG A 250 -5.67 22.90 -1.75
C ARG A 250 -6.29 23.57 -0.53
N PHE A 251 -5.49 24.23 0.32
CA PHE A 251 -6.02 25.15 1.33
C PHE A 251 -6.59 26.40 0.64
N VAL A 252 -7.85 26.73 0.96
CA VAL A 252 -8.62 27.81 0.34
C VAL A 252 -9.25 28.68 1.44
N ILE A 253 -9.17 30.00 1.26
CA ILE A 253 -9.81 31.02 2.10
C ILE A 253 -10.87 31.72 1.24
N TRP A 254 -12.11 31.79 1.71
CA TRP A 254 -13.23 32.41 0.99
C TRP A 254 -13.69 33.68 1.70
N THR A 255 -13.95 34.76 0.97
CA THR A 255 -14.73 35.88 1.55
C THR A 255 -16.22 35.51 1.59
N GLN A 256 -16.98 36.08 2.52
CA GLN A 256 -18.40 35.78 2.74
C GLN A 256 -19.23 35.88 1.44
N SER A 257 -19.14 36.97 0.69
CA SER A 257 -19.82 37.15 -0.60
C SER A 257 -19.35 36.18 -1.68
N ALA A 258 -18.09 35.75 -1.65
CA ALA A 258 -17.58 34.72 -2.54
C ALA A 258 -18.18 33.35 -2.21
N PHE A 259 -18.36 33.06 -0.93
CA PHE A 259 -18.91 31.82 -0.42
C PHE A 259 -20.40 31.69 -0.76
N SER A 260 -21.20 32.72 -0.46
CA SER A 260 -22.64 32.74 -0.76
C SER A 260 -22.94 32.62 -2.26
N LYS A 261 -22.10 33.22 -3.13
CA LYS A 261 -22.24 33.13 -4.60
C LYS A 261 -22.03 31.71 -5.16
N LEU A 262 -21.51 30.75 -4.39
CA LEU A 262 -21.31 29.37 -4.86
C LEU A 262 -22.61 28.65 -5.21
N ASP A 263 -23.68 28.81 -4.42
CA ASP A 263 -24.95 28.12 -4.68
C ASP A 263 -25.67 28.69 -5.90
N GLU A 264 -25.51 29.97 -6.24
CA GLU A 264 -26.00 30.51 -7.52
C GLU A 264 -25.16 30.00 -8.70
N LEU A 265 -23.84 29.94 -8.51
CA LEU A 265 -22.88 29.50 -9.51
C LEU A 265 -22.98 28.01 -9.83
N PHE A 266 -23.37 27.13 -8.91
CA PHE A 266 -23.38 25.68 -9.13
C PHE A 266 -24.73 25.01 -8.91
N GLY A 267 -25.67 25.67 -8.23
CA GLY A 267 -26.94 25.09 -7.82
C GLY A 267 -26.79 24.07 -6.69
N SER A 268 -27.92 23.49 -6.31
CA SER A 268 -28.02 22.28 -5.49
C SER A 268 -28.67 21.17 -6.32
N TRP A 269 -28.63 19.92 -5.85
CA TRP A 269 -29.33 18.84 -6.58
C TRP A 269 -30.84 19.09 -6.77
N ARG A 270 -31.48 19.94 -5.93
CA ARG A 270 -32.90 20.34 -6.04
C ARG A 270 -33.12 21.60 -6.88
N LYS A 271 -32.16 22.52 -6.94
CA LYS A 271 -32.27 23.81 -7.66
C LYS A 271 -31.11 23.95 -8.63
N THR A 272 -31.39 23.96 -9.94
CA THR A 272 -30.39 24.14 -11.00
C THR A 272 -29.62 25.46 -10.85
N SER A 273 -28.42 25.53 -11.45
CA SER A 273 -27.61 26.75 -11.36
C SER A 273 -28.23 27.91 -12.14
N LYS A 274 -28.41 29.06 -11.48
CA LYS A 274 -28.79 30.33 -12.13
C LYS A 274 -27.78 30.74 -13.21
N LEU A 275 -26.49 30.74 -12.85
CA LEU A 275 -25.43 31.35 -13.67
C LEU A 275 -24.78 30.38 -14.68
N LYS A 276 -25.11 29.10 -14.64
CA LYS A 276 -24.59 28.09 -15.58
C LYS A 276 -25.74 27.39 -16.30
N LYS A 277 -26.17 27.93 -17.45
CA LYS A 277 -27.20 27.33 -18.33
C LYS A 277 -26.99 25.82 -18.50
N GLY A 278 -28.06 25.05 -18.28
CA GLY A 278 -28.07 23.59 -18.38
C GLY A 278 -27.16 22.86 -17.38
N TYR A 279 -26.98 23.38 -16.16
CA TYR A 279 -26.13 22.76 -15.15
C TYR A 279 -26.84 22.42 -13.83
N ASN A 280 -26.56 21.21 -13.34
CA ASN A 280 -26.89 20.71 -12.00
C ASN A 280 -25.65 20.00 -11.44
N LEU A 281 -25.54 19.89 -10.12
CA LEU A 281 -24.47 19.17 -9.44
C LEU A 281 -24.46 17.67 -9.82
N PRO A 282 -23.28 17.05 -9.95
CA PRO A 282 -23.19 15.63 -10.23
C PRO A 282 -23.78 14.80 -9.08
N MET A 283 -24.65 13.84 -9.41
CA MET A 283 -25.15 12.89 -8.42
C MET A 283 -24.03 11.92 -7.98
N PRO A 284 -23.91 11.62 -6.67
CA PRO A 284 -22.98 10.61 -6.17
C PRO A 284 -23.52 9.21 -6.43
N LYS A 285 -22.65 8.25 -6.80
CA LYS A 285 -23.06 6.85 -7.04
C LYS A 285 -23.40 6.08 -5.75
N MET A 286 -22.93 6.54 -4.59
CA MET A 286 -23.22 5.98 -3.27
C MET A 286 -23.77 7.11 -2.40
N ALA A 287 -24.87 6.87 -1.69
CA ALA A 287 -25.45 7.85 -0.78
C ALA A 287 -24.67 7.95 0.54
N ASN A 288 -24.20 6.81 1.06
CA ASN A 288 -23.24 6.74 2.16
C ASN A 288 -21.91 6.18 1.62
N THR A 289 -20.79 6.83 1.92
CA THR A 289 -19.44 6.37 1.53
C THR A 289 -18.69 5.66 2.66
N ASP A 290 -19.21 5.66 3.89
CA ASP A 290 -18.65 4.86 4.99
C ASP A 290 -19.08 3.39 4.85
N LEU A 291 -18.25 2.64 4.11
CA LEU A 291 -18.36 1.20 3.97
C LEU A 291 -18.25 0.47 5.32
N THR A 292 -17.56 1.03 6.32
CA THR A 292 -17.43 0.38 7.63
C THR A 292 -18.73 0.47 8.44
N ARG A 293 -19.48 1.58 8.34
CA ARG A 293 -20.85 1.67 8.87
C ARG A 293 -21.79 0.71 8.15
N LEU A 294 -21.74 0.66 6.81
CA LEU A 294 -22.58 -0.27 6.03
C LEU A 294 -22.32 -1.73 6.42
N LEU A 295 -21.07 -2.18 6.45
CA LEU A 295 -20.71 -3.56 6.83
C LEU A 295 -20.93 -3.90 8.33
N LYS A 296 -21.23 -2.89 9.17
CA LYS A 296 -21.60 -3.06 10.58
C LYS A 296 -23.10 -2.94 10.83
N ALA A 297 -23.90 -2.61 9.81
CA ALA A 297 -25.35 -2.49 9.89
C ALA A 297 -25.99 -3.83 10.28
N GLU A 298 -27.04 -3.79 11.11
CA GLU A 298 -27.65 -4.98 11.70
C GLU A 298 -28.45 -5.78 10.66
N GLU A 299 -29.04 -5.07 9.70
CA GLU A 299 -29.73 -5.56 8.51
C GLU A 299 -28.81 -6.41 7.62
N ILE A 300 -27.50 -6.12 7.62
CA ILE A 300 -26.50 -6.95 6.93
C ILE A 300 -26.01 -8.08 7.85
N ARG A 301 -25.72 -7.77 9.12
CA ARG A 301 -25.17 -8.73 10.09
C ARG A 301 -26.10 -9.90 10.39
N SER A 302 -27.41 -9.69 10.44
CA SER A 302 -28.41 -10.74 10.70
C SER A 302 -28.45 -11.81 9.60
N VAL A 303 -28.14 -11.44 8.36
CA VAL A 303 -28.12 -12.34 7.19
C VAL A 303 -26.73 -12.96 6.96
N LEU A 304 -25.66 -12.37 7.51
CA LEU A 304 -24.29 -12.85 7.33
C LEU A 304 -24.02 -14.15 8.11
N ARG A 305 -23.53 -15.16 7.40
CA ARG A 305 -22.99 -16.40 8.01
C ARG A 305 -21.73 -16.10 8.83
N ALA A 306 -21.55 -16.85 9.93
CA ALA A 306 -20.38 -16.73 10.79
C ALA A 306 -19.04 -16.87 10.01
N PRO A 307 -18.03 -16.05 10.30
CA PRO A 307 -16.80 -16.01 9.51
C PRO A 307 -15.97 -17.30 9.66
N ILE A 308 -15.71 -17.96 8.53
CA ILE A 308 -14.91 -19.19 8.49
C ILE A 308 -13.45 -18.88 8.83
N LYS A 309 -13.01 -19.28 10.03
CA LYS A 309 -11.61 -19.17 10.46
C LYS A 309 -10.70 -20.02 9.55
N GLN A 310 -9.52 -19.49 9.23
CA GLN A 310 -8.58 -20.14 8.30
C GLN A 310 -8.21 -21.56 8.75
N LYS A 311 -8.49 -22.56 7.90
CA LYS A 311 -8.00 -23.93 8.06
C LYS A 311 -6.51 -23.96 7.71
N ARG A 312 -5.64 -24.20 8.68
CA ARG A 312 -4.19 -24.35 8.43
C ARG A 312 -3.92 -25.58 7.55
N SER A 313 -3.01 -25.45 6.59
CA SER A 313 -2.57 -26.61 5.79
C SER A 313 -1.90 -27.65 6.69
N VAL A 314 -2.35 -28.90 6.60
CA VAL A 314 -1.81 -30.01 7.38
C VAL A 314 -0.64 -30.62 6.62
N LYS A 315 0.59 -30.41 7.10
CA LYS A 315 1.77 -31.10 6.57
C LYS A 315 1.57 -32.61 6.73
N LYS A 316 1.45 -33.36 5.62
CA LYS A 316 1.34 -34.82 5.63
C LYS A 316 2.65 -35.42 6.16
N LEU A 317 2.67 -35.75 7.44
CA LEU A 317 3.81 -36.42 8.09
C LEU A 317 3.90 -37.85 7.57
N ASN A 318 5.11 -38.31 7.20
CA ASN A 318 5.34 -39.71 6.86
C ASN A 318 5.22 -40.56 8.15
N PRO A 319 4.27 -41.51 8.24
CA PRO A 319 4.09 -42.30 9.46
C PRO A 319 5.23 -43.29 9.69
N LEU A 320 5.92 -43.76 8.65
CA LEU A 320 7.02 -44.72 8.79
C LEU A 320 8.22 -44.11 9.53
N THR A 321 8.46 -42.80 9.38
CA THR A 321 9.50 -42.06 10.10
C THR A 321 8.97 -41.31 11.33
N ASN A 322 7.69 -40.94 11.38
CA ASN A 322 7.09 -40.24 12.52
C ASN A 322 6.14 -41.14 13.32
N THR A 323 6.60 -41.61 14.48
CA THR A 323 5.85 -42.50 15.37
C THR A 323 4.50 -41.94 15.81
N ARG A 324 4.41 -40.64 16.13
CA ARG A 324 3.14 -40.00 16.53
C ARG A 324 2.13 -39.97 15.39
N ALA A 325 2.58 -39.79 14.14
CA ALA A 325 1.73 -39.90 12.96
C ALA A 325 1.29 -41.35 12.70
N MET A 326 2.17 -42.34 12.85
CA MET A 326 1.81 -43.76 12.75
C MET A 326 0.74 -44.14 13.77
N LEU A 327 0.93 -43.80 15.04
CA LEU A 327 -0.02 -44.17 16.12
C LEU A 327 -1.38 -43.49 15.98
N ARG A 328 -1.44 -42.30 15.37
CA ARG A 328 -2.70 -41.61 15.05
C ARG A 328 -3.47 -42.27 13.90
N LEU A 329 -2.78 -42.98 13.00
CA LEU A 329 -3.40 -43.69 11.87
C LEU A 329 -3.67 -45.18 12.18
N ASN A 330 -2.78 -45.80 12.95
CA ASN A 330 -2.84 -47.21 13.34
C ASN A 330 -2.21 -47.38 14.75
N PRO A 331 -3.00 -47.39 15.83
CA PRO A 331 -2.48 -47.59 17.19
C PRO A 331 -1.93 -49.01 17.41
N TYR A 332 -2.41 -50.01 16.68
CA TYR A 332 -1.94 -51.40 16.78
C TYR A 332 -0.48 -51.57 16.32
N ALA A 333 0.05 -50.61 15.54
CA ALA A 333 1.47 -50.52 15.22
C ALA A 333 2.37 -50.46 16.48
N ALA A 334 1.89 -49.92 17.61
CA ALA A 334 2.60 -49.99 18.89
C ALA A 334 2.80 -51.44 19.37
N VAL A 335 1.73 -52.25 19.30
CA VAL A 335 1.70 -53.63 19.77
C VAL A 335 2.61 -54.50 18.90
N LEU A 336 2.49 -54.39 17.59
CA LEU A 336 3.33 -55.11 16.64
C LEU A 336 4.82 -54.73 16.78
N LYS A 337 5.14 -53.44 16.86
CA LYS A 337 6.53 -52.99 17.03
C LYS A 337 7.12 -53.43 18.38
N ARG A 338 6.32 -53.42 19.47
CA ARG A 338 6.75 -53.94 20.78
C ARG A 338 6.98 -55.45 20.74
N LYS A 339 6.09 -56.22 20.10
CA LYS A 339 6.27 -57.68 19.91
C LYS A 339 7.54 -57.98 19.12
N ALA A 340 7.77 -57.29 18.00
CA ALA A 340 8.96 -57.45 17.17
C ALA A 340 10.27 -57.10 17.90
N ILE A 341 10.27 -56.06 18.75
CA ILE A 341 11.42 -55.71 19.60
C ILE A 341 11.70 -56.81 20.63
N LEU A 342 10.66 -57.34 21.30
CA LEU A 342 10.83 -58.41 22.28
C LEU A 342 11.36 -59.69 21.62
N THR A 343 10.83 -60.08 20.47
CA THR A 343 11.31 -61.23 19.69
C THR A 343 12.74 -61.03 19.18
N SER A 344 13.12 -59.84 18.72
CA SER A 344 14.49 -59.59 18.25
C SER A 344 15.53 -59.58 19.38
N LEU A 345 15.15 -59.11 20.58
CA LEU A 345 15.96 -59.24 21.79
C LEU A 345 16.13 -60.72 22.19
N GLN A 346 15.06 -61.52 22.18
CA GLN A 346 15.13 -62.96 22.43
C GLN A 346 16.04 -63.69 21.44
N SER A 347 15.90 -63.42 20.14
CA SER A 347 16.74 -64.04 19.10
C SER A 347 18.20 -63.59 19.17
N ARG A 348 18.48 -62.31 19.49
CA ARG A 348 19.83 -61.82 19.74
C ARG A 348 20.46 -62.53 20.94
N ARG A 349 19.69 -62.68 22.03
CA ARG A 349 20.15 -63.38 23.23
C ARG A 349 20.47 -64.84 22.95
N LYS A 350 19.57 -65.58 22.29
CA LYS A 350 19.83 -66.97 21.86
C LYS A 350 21.09 -67.09 21.00
N ARG A 351 21.35 -66.14 20.10
CA ARG A 351 22.60 -66.09 19.32
C ARG A 351 23.81 -65.82 20.20
N GLN A 352 23.72 -64.95 21.20
CA GLN A 352 24.80 -64.72 22.18
C GLN A 352 25.07 -65.97 23.02
N GLU A 353 24.03 -66.66 23.52
CA GLU A 353 24.14 -67.91 24.28
C GLU A 353 24.78 -69.03 23.45
N LEU A 354 24.40 -69.17 22.17
CA LEU A 354 25.05 -70.13 21.26
C LEU A 354 26.51 -69.77 20.97
N LEU A 355 26.85 -68.49 20.82
CA LEU A 355 28.23 -68.04 20.63
C LEU A 355 29.08 -68.18 21.90
N ALA A 356 28.50 -67.98 23.08
CA ALA A 356 29.17 -68.13 24.36
C ALA A 356 29.43 -69.61 24.69
N LYS A 357 28.43 -70.49 24.46
CA LYS A 357 28.62 -71.95 24.50
C LYS A 357 29.73 -72.42 23.54
N LYS A 358 29.77 -71.91 22.31
CA LYS A 358 30.86 -72.17 21.34
C LYS A 358 32.23 -71.60 21.76
N ARG A 359 32.31 -70.81 22.84
CA ARG A 359 33.53 -70.22 23.40
C ARG A 359 33.83 -70.71 24.82
N GLY A 360 33.07 -71.68 25.35
CA GLY A 360 33.22 -72.17 26.73
C GLY A 360 32.76 -71.20 27.83
N ILE A 361 32.14 -70.06 27.48
CA ILE A 361 31.78 -69.00 28.42
C ILE A 361 30.32 -69.10 28.84
N THR A 362 30.05 -69.07 30.15
CA THR A 362 28.71 -68.89 30.72
C THR A 362 28.27 -67.42 30.64
N LEU A 363 27.00 -67.18 30.31
CA LEU A 363 26.42 -65.83 30.29
C LEU A 363 25.55 -65.59 31.52
N GLU A 364 25.87 -64.52 32.25
CA GLU A 364 25.08 -64.06 33.39
C GLU A 364 23.61 -63.74 33.01
N PRO A 365 22.64 -64.05 33.88
CA PRO A 365 21.24 -63.77 33.62
C PRO A 365 20.99 -62.25 33.64
N THR A 366 20.51 -61.71 32.52
CA THR A 366 20.16 -60.28 32.43
C THR A 366 19.24 -59.84 33.57
N ALA A 367 19.37 -58.59 34.02
CA ALA A 367 18.60 -58.05 35.15
C ALA A 367 17.07 -58.21 35.01
N ALA A 368 16.53 -58.28 33.79
CA ALA A 368 15.12 -58.56 33.54
C ALA A 368 14.72 -60.00 33.91
N GLU A 369 15.59 -60.98 33.67
CA GLU A 369 15.36 -62.39 34.05
C GLU A 369 15.67 -62.66 35.51
N ALA A 370 16.69 -62.02 36.08
CA ALA A 370 16.90 -62.06 37.53
C ALA A 370 15.66 -61.55 38.29
N ARG A 371 15.05 -60.46 37.81
CA ARG A 371 13.75 -59.96 38.32
C ARG A 371 12.59 -60.93 38.03
N ALA A 372 12.56 -61.58 36.86
CA ALA A 372 11.52 -62.54 36.52
C ALA A 372 11.57 -63.82 37.37
N ARG A 373 12.78 -64.34 37.68
CA ARG A 373 12.98 -65.48 38.59
C ARG A 373 12.49 -65.15 40.00
N LYS A 374 12.93 -64.02 40.58
CA LYS A 374 12.43 -63.52 41.88
C LYS A 374 10.90 -63.38 41.93
N LEU A 375 10.28 -62.88 40.85
CA LEU A 375 8.81 -62.79 40.76
C LEU A 375 8.12 -64.16 40.62
N GLN A 376 8.75 -65.14 39.96
CA GLN A 376 8.24 -66.50 39.87
C GLN A 376 8.37 -67.25 41.20
N GLU A 377 9.46 -67.06 41.93
CA GLU A 377 9.67 -67.59 43.30
C GLU A 377 8.59 -67.04 44.25
N GLN A 378 8.40 -65.71 44.29
CA GLN A 378 7.32 -65.07 45.05
C GLN A 378 5.93 -65.62 44.69
N ARG A 379 5.64 -65.81 43.40
CA ARG A 379 4.37 -66.39 42.95
C ARG A 379 4.21 -67.87 43.34
N ARG A 380 5.28 -68.67 43.30
CA ARG A 380 5.26 -70.08 43.73
C ARG A 380 4.94 -70.18 45.22
N ALA A 381 5.62 -69.40 46.06
CA ALA A 381 5.35 -69.33 47.49
C ALA A 381 3.89 -68.92 47.79
N ALA A 382 3.37 -67.89 47.10
CA ALA A 382 1.98 -67.46 47.24
C ALA A 382 0.96 -68.54 46.81
N ILE A 383 1.23 -69.27 45.73
CA ILE A 383 0.38 -70.38 45.26
C ILE A 383 0.44 -71.58 46.21
N GLN A 384 1.61 -71.90 46.78
CA GLN A 384 1.74 -72.95 47.80
C GLN A 384 0.95 -72.60 49.06
N LYS A 385 1.05 -71.35 49.55
CA LYS A 385 0.24 -70.87 50.68
C LYS A 385 -1.26 -70.98 50.41
N ALA A 386 -1.73 -70.50 49.25
CA ALA A 386 -3.14 -70.57 48.87
C ALA A 386 -3.65 -72.02 48.64
N LYS A 387 -2.76 -72.97 48.27
CA LYS A 387 -3.09 -74.40 48.24
C LYS A 387 -3.22 -75.00 49.64
N ALA A 388 -2.32 -74.66 50.56
CA ALA A 388 -2.38 -75.12 51.95
C ALA A 388 -3.66 -74.63 52.67
N GLU A 389 -4.08 -73.39 52.40
CA GLU A 389 -5.36 -72.84 52.90
C GLU A 389 -6.57 -73.57 52.31
N LYS A 390 -6.54 -73.96 51.03
CA LYS A 390 -7.64 -74.68 50.37
C LYS A 390 -7.76 -76.17 50.72
N ALA A 391 -6.69 -76.80 51.21
CA ALA A 391 -6.70 -78.23 51.54
C ALA A 391 -7.52 -78.56 52.82
N LYS A 392 -7.84 -77.56 53.65
CA LYS A 392 -8.49 -77.75 54.97
C LYS A 392 -10.03 -77.76 54.96
N LYS A 393 -10.70 -78.19 53.87
CA LYS A 393 -12.17 -78.36 53.83
C LYS A 393 -12.60 -79.61 53.02
N PRO A 394 -13.28 -80.60 53.63
CA PRO A 394 -13.80 -81.80 52.95
C PRO A 394 -15.15 -81.56 52.23
N LYS A 395 -15.67 -82.60 51.56
CA LYS A 395 -16.80 -82.53 50.62
C LYS A 395 -17.55 -83.88 50.55
N VAL A 396 -18.89 -83.86 50.49
CA VAL A 396 -19.79 -85.04 50.35
C VAL A 396 -20.86 -84.73 49.26
N GLU A 397 -21.80 -85.66 49.02
CA GLU A 397 -22.39 -85.93 47.68
C GLU A 397 -23.83 -85.40 47.43
N LYS A 398 -24.74 -86.16 46.79
CA LYS A 398 -25.76 -85.62 45.84
C LYS A 398 -27.04 -86.48 45.73
N GLU A 399 -28.14 -85.88 45.24
CA GLU A 399 -29.42 -86.47 44.71
C GLU A 399 -30.52 -86.80 45.77
N GLU A 400 -31.84 -86.67 45.52
CA GLU A 400 -32.61 -85.95 44.47
C GLU A 400 -34.08 -85.59 44.89
N LYS A 401 -34.59 -84.40 44.49
CA LYS A 401 -36.03 -84.03 44.25
C LYS A 401 -37.03 -84.13 45.45
N PRO A 402 -38.32 -83.67 45.34
CA PRO A 402 -39.05 -83.06 44.22
C PRO A 402 -39.62 -81.63 44.47
N THR A 403 -40.53 -81.19 43.59
CA THR A 403 -41.29 -79.91 43.53
C THR A 403 -42.66 -80.02 44.25
N PRO A 404 -43.62 -79.04 44.25
CA PRO A 404 -43.67 -77.70 43.62
C PRO A 404 -44.24 -76.54 44.50
N GLY A 405 -44.34 -75.32 43.94
CA GLY A 405 -45.53 -74.44 44.20
C GLY A 405 -45.33 -72.97 44.61
N LYS A 406 -45.79 -72.07 43.72
CA LYS A 406 -46.40 -70.73 43.95
C LYS A 406 -45.69 -69.56 44.67
N GLU A 407 -45.50 -68.50 43.87
CA GLU A 407 -45.98 -67.10 44.06
C GLU A 407 -45.56 -66.26 45.30
N GLY A 408 -44.68 -65.27 45.07
CA GLY A 408 -44.43 -64.14 45.98
C GLY A 408 -43.78 -62.94 45.26
N LYS A 409 -44.31 -61.71 45.43
CA LYS A 409 -43.92 -60.50 44.66
C LYS A 409 -42.98 -59.56 45.43
N LYS A 410 -42.32 -58.66 44.67
CA LYS A 410 -41.52 -57.46 45.07
C LYS A 410 -40.08 -57.80 45.50
N ALA A 411 -38.98 -57.42 44.83
CA ALA A 411 -38.58 -56.25 44.02
C ALA A 411 -37.98 -55.06 44.81
N LYS A 412 -36.65 -54.89 44.71
CA LYS A 412 -36.00 -53.60 44.39
C LYS A 412 -34.56 -53.79 43.87
N THR A 413 -34.25 -53.00 42.83
CA THR A 413 -32.93 -52.70 42.23
C THR A 413 -32.08 -51.80 43.16
N PRO A 414 -30.78 -51.49 42.90
CA PRO A 414 -30.06 -51.41 41.61
C PRO A 414 -28.59 -51.97 41.64
N ALA A 415 -27.66 -51.75 40.69
CA ALA A 415 -27.61 -50.92 39.48
C ALA A 415 -26.67 -51.51 38.38
N LYS A 416 -26.86 -51.05 37.12
CA LYS A 416 -25.92 -50.87 35.98
C LYS A 416 -24.54 -51.59 36.04
N GLY A 417 -24.05 -52.30 35.02
CA GLY A 417 -24.20 -52.07 33.56
C GLY A 417 -22.89 -51.49 32.99
N ASP A 418 -22.49 -51.67 31.72
CA ASP A 418 -23.15 -52.31 30.57
C ASP A 418 -22.10 -52.58 29.46
N LYS A 419 -22.31 -53.59 28.59
CA LYS A 419 -21.70 -53.77 27.24
C LYS A 419 -22.01 -55.14 26.59
N THR A 420 -22.83 -55.13 25.53
CA THR A 420 -22.92 -56.22 24.54
C THR A 420 -22.90 -55.65 23.11
N PRO A 421 -22.30 -56.34 22.11
CA PRO A 421 -22.41 -55.95 20.70
C PRO A 421 -23.12 -56.98 19.80
N VAL A 422 -24.18 -56.50 19.11
CA VAL A 422 -24.53 -56.74 17.69
C VAL A 422 -24.88 -58.16 17.17
N LYS A 423 -26.17 -58.31 16.81
CA LYS A 423 -26.74 -58.93 15.57
C LYS A 423 -28.06 -58.15 15.27
N GLY A 424 -28.65 -58.06 14.07
CA GLY A 424 -28.37 -58.59 12.73
C GLY A 424 -29.39 -58.04 11.68
N ALA A 425 -29.68 -58.81 10.60
CA ALA A 425 -30.60 -58.52 9.46
C ALA A 425 -30.15 -57.44 8.43
N LYS A 426 -30.33 -57.51 7.09
CA LYS A 426 -30.91 -58.44 6.07
C LYS A 426 -32.28 -58.08 5.40
N ALA A 427 -32.21 -57.24 4.34
CA ALA A 427 -33.01 -57.28 3.08
C ALA A 427 -34.56 -57.06 3.12
N PRO A 428 -35.32 -57.05 1.99
CA PRO A 428 -35.22 -56.26 0.73
C PRO A 428 -36.59 -55.63 0.26
N GLY A 429 -36.68 -54.86 -0.85
CA GLY A 429 -37.98 -54.48 -1.46
C GLY A 429 -38.06 -53.54 -2.70
N LYS A 430 -38.48 -54.10 -3.84
CA LYS A 430 -38.87 -53.58 -5.20
C LYS A 430 -39.29 -52.10 -5.49
N GLY A 431 -39.06 -51.68 -6.75
CA GLY A 431 -39.80 -50.65 -7.54
C GLY A 431 -39.00 -49.37 -7.93
N GLY A 432 -39.12 -48.74 -9.12
CA GLY A 432 -39.82 -49.07 -10.39
C GLY A 432 -39.72 -47.92 -11.44
N LYS A 433 -39.95 -48.24 -12.75
CA LYS A 433 -39.95 -47.37 -13.97
C LYS A 433 -38.61 -46.78 -14.50
N ALA A 434 -38.55 -46.65 -15.83
CA ALA A 434 -37.60 -45.88 -16.66
C ALA A 434 -38.40 -44.88 -17.56
N PRO A 435 -37.76 -43.99 -18.35
CA PRO A 435 -37.32 -44.36 -19.71
C PRO A 435 -35.97 -43.70 -20.15
N ALA A 436 -35.67 -43.73 -21.46
CA ALA A 436 -34.33 -43.48 -22.02
C ALA A 436 -34.27 -42.37 -23.12
N LYS A 437 -33.15 -42.35 -23.88
CA LYS A 437 -32.69 -41.39 -24.92
C LYS A 437 -31.93 -40.16 -24.36
N GLY A 438 -30.82 -39.72 -24.95
CA GLY A 438 -30.04 -40.32 -26.05
C GLY A 438 -28.79 -39.48 -26.40
N ALA A 439 -27.69 -40.12 -26.78
CA ALA A 439 -26.46 -39.44 -27.19
C ALA A 439 -26.37 -39.34 -28.73
N LYS A 440 -25.91 -38.20 -29.26
CA LYS A 440 -25.74 -37.97 -30.70
C LYS A 440 -24.41 -37.29 -31.02
N ALA A 441 -23.57 -37.97 -31.79
CA ALA A 441 -22.40 -37.38 -32.43
C ALA A 441 -22.79 -36.83 -33.83
N PRO A 442 -22.03 -35.84 -34.31
CA PRO A 442 -21.37 -35.95 -35.62
C PRO A 442 -19.87 -35.61 -35.51
N GLY A 443 -19.01 -35.89 -36.49
CA GLY A 443 -19.20 -36.46 -37.82
C GLY A 443 -18.16 -35.84 -38.77
N LYS A 444 -17.35 -36.65 -39.47
CA LYS A 444 -16.24 -36.15 -40.31
C LYS A 444 -16.70 -35.86 -41.75
N GLY A 445 -16.13 -34.82 -42.36
CA GLY A 445 -16.11 -34.58 -43.81
C GLY A 445 -16.04 -33.08 -44.16
N GLY A 446 -15.21 -32.60 -45.08
CA GLY A 446 -14.07 -33.25 -45.72
C GLY A 446 -13.74 -32.69 -47.12
N LYS A 447 -12.72 -31.81 -47.24
CA LYS A 447 -11.90 -31.58 -48.45
C LYS A 447 -10.76 -30.59 -48.17
N ALA A 448 -9.63 -30.79 -48.85
CA ALA A 448 -8.64 -29.73 -49.10
C ALA A 448 -8.95 -29.07 -50.46
N PRO A 449 -8.33 -27.92 -50.78
CA PRO A 449 -7.06 -28.00 -51.50
C PRO A 449 -5.97 -27.03 -50.98
N ALA A 450 -4.73 -27.19 -51.45
CA ALA A 450 -3.57 -26.40 -51.06
C ALA A 450 -3.13 -25.40 -52.15
N LYS A 451 -2.39 -24.34 -51.77
CA LYS A 451 -1.48 -23.60 -52.67
C LYS A 451 -0.46 -22.73 -51.91
N GLY A 452 0.83 -23.10 -51.98
CA GLY A 452 2.00 -22.26 -51.64
C GLY A 452 2.25 -21.92 -50.15
N GLY A 453 3.50 -21.69 -49.70
CA GLY A 453 4.77 -21.95 -50.38
C GLY A 453 5.97 -21.15 -49.82
N LYS A 454 7.06 -21.85 -49.48
CA LYS A 454 8.45 -21.38 -49.21
C LYS A 454 8.77 -20.60 -47.91
N ALA A 455 9.67 -21.23 -47.12
CA ALA A 455 10.91 -20.68 -46.54
C ALA A 455 10.86 -19.62 -45.42
N ALA A 456 11.80 -19.58 -44.46
CA ALA A 456 12.79 -20.57 -44.00
C ALA A 456 13.30 -20.20 -42.58
N ALA A 457 14.08 -21.08 -41.94
CA ALA A 457 14.61 -20.90 -40.58
C ALA A 457 15.80 -19.92 -40.49
N LYS A 458 16.05 -19.37 -39.27
CA LYS A 458 17.41 -19.04 -38.82
C LYS A 458 17.58 -18.99 -37.28
N GLU A 459 18.29 -20.02 -36.82
CA GLU A 459 19.12 -20.27 -35.63
C GLU A 459 19.45 -19.18 -34.57
N ALA A 460 19.19 -19.54 -33.30
CA ALA A 460 20.17 -19.80 -32.21
C ALA A 460 20.99 -18.72 -31.46
N LYS A 461 21.46 -19.16 -30.26
CA LYS A 461 22.42 -18.58 -29.26
C LYS A 461 21.90 -17.38 -28.42
N VAL A 462 21.79 -17.47 -27.07
CA VAL A 462 22.81 -17.62 -25.98
C VAL A 462 23.58 -16.30 -25.80
N LEU A 463 23.56 -15.57 -24.66
CA LEU A 463 23.85 -15.90 -23.25
C LEU A 463 22.79 -15.31 -22.26
N GLY A 464 22.79 -15.52 -20.93
CA GLY A 464 23.60 -16.42 -20.09
C GLY A 464 24.25 -15.75 -18.85
N LYS A 465 23.59 -15.81 -17.67
CA LYS A 465 24.01 -15.25 -16.34
C LYS A 465 23.97 -13.71 -16.27
N GLU A 466 23.84 -13.03 -15.11
CA GLU A 466 23.78 -13.42 -13.69
C GLU A 466 22.58 -12.79 -12.94
N ALA A 467 22.02 -13.48 -11.94
CA ALA A 467 21.25 -12.88 -10.84
C ALA A 467 21.15 -13.86 -9.65
N LYS A 468 21.87 -13.59 -8.55
CA LYS A 468 21.93 -14.46 -7.37
C LYS A 468 20.92 -14.00 -6.31
N ALA A 469 20.10 -14.92 -5.79
CA ALA A 469 19.20 -14.64 -4.66
C ALA A 469 19.99 -14.51 -3.33
N PRO A 470 19.36 -13.97 -2.26
CA PRO A 470 18.79 -14.90 -1.29
C PRO A 470 17.37 -14.51 -0.79
N ALA A 471 16.88 -15.28 0.20
CA ALA A 471 15.48 -15.39 0.59
C ALA A 471 14.96 -14.31 1.57
N LYS A 472 13.66 -14.41 1.88
CA LYS A 472 12.99 -13.72 3.00
C LYS A 472 13.17 -14.51 4.29
N GLU A 473 13.32 -13.82 5.42
CA GLU A 473 12.65 -14.12 6.69
C GLU A 473 12.55 -12.79 7.48
N ALA A 474 11.37 -12.36 7.90
CA ALA A 474 10.69 -12.62 9.18
C ALA A 474 10.74 -11.36 10.06
N LYS A 475 9.70 -11.09 10.86
CA LYS A 475 9.55 -9.83 11.61
C LYS A 475 8.80 -10.02 12.93
N ALA A 476 9.47 -9.77 14.03
CA ALA A 476 8.92 -9.56 15.37
C ALA A 476 9.77 -8.49 16.10
N PRO A 477 9.22 -7.71 17.06
CA PRO A 477 9.84 -6.46 17.51
C PRO A 477 10.72 -6.60 18.76
N ALA A 478 11.74 -5.74 18.85
CA ALA A 478 12.45 -5.41 20.09
C ALA A 478 11.96 -4.05 20.64
N LYS A 479 12.10 -3.83 21.95
CA LYS A 479 11.61 -2.65 22.67
C LYS A 479 12.60 -1.48 22.65
N GLU A 480 12.09 -0.29 22.96
CA GLU A 480 12.90 0.88 23.30
C GLU A 480 13.60 0.72 24.67
N ALA A 481 14.83 1.21 24.75
CA ALA A 481 15.56 1.54 25.98
C ALA A 481 16.54 2.68 25.66
N LYS A 482 16.85 3.58 26.60
CA LYS A 482 17.43 4.90 26.27
C LYS A 482 18.43 5.42 27.32
N ALA A 483 19.72 5.42 26.94
CA ALA A 483 20.84 6.10 27.62
C ALA A 483 21.18 5.60 29.05
N PRO A 484 22.28 6.05 29.71
CA PRO A 484 23.41 6.87 29.23
C PRO A 484 24.80 6.21 29.43
N ALA A 485 25.90 6.89 29.06
CA ALA A 485 27.26 6.55 29.50
C ALA A 485 28.21 7.76 29.58
N LYS A 486 29.06 7.73 30.61
CA LYS A 486 30.16 8.64 31.06
C LYS A 486 31.23 7.71 31.69
N GLU A 487 32.52 7.99 31.87
CA GLU A 487 33.49 9.07 31.55
C GLU A 487 34.90 8.50 31.93
N ALA A 488 36.08 9.10 31.75
CA ALA A 488 36.63 10.30 31.09
C ALA A 488 38.16 10.05 30.89
N LYS A 489 38.90 10.97 30.24
CA LYS A 489 40.27 11.44 30.61
C LYS A 489 41.05 12.14 29.48
N ALA A 490 41.69 13.25 29.86
CA ALA A 490 42.97 13.77 29.35
C ALA A 490 43.96 13.72 30.56
N PRO A 491 45.13 14.43 30.66
CA PRO A 491 45.85 15.30 29.70
C PRO A 491 47.41 15.14 29.68
N ALA A 492 48.09 15.88 28.77
CA ALA A 492 49.49 16.34 28.82
C ALA A 492 49.68 17.39 27.68
N LYS A 493 50.22 18.62 27.89
CA LYS A 493 51.66 19.04 27.90
C LYS A 493 52.39 18.80 26.55
N GLU A 494 53.26 19.67 26.04
CA GLU A 494 53.88 20.92 26.56
C GLU A 494 54.18 21.95 25.45
N ALA A 495 54.93 23.04 25.72
CA ALA A 495 55.05 24.22 24.85
C ALA A 495 56.48 24.53 24.34
N LYS A 496 56.61 25.25 23.21
CA LYS A 496 57.76 26.13 22.92
C LYS A 496 57.55 27.16 21.79
N ALA A 497 58.16 28.33 21.99
CA ALA A 497 58.52 29.39 21.05
C ALA A 497 59.88 29.96 21.59
N PRO A 498 60.52 31.05 21.07
CA PRO A 498 60.24 31.90 19.91
C PRO A 498 61.48 32.18 19.01
N ALA A 499 61.37 33.03 17.97
CA ALA A 499 62.40 34.03 17.54
C ALA A 499 61.92 34.96 16.38
N LYS A 500 62.12 36.29 16.55
CA LYS A 500 62.67 37.36 15.64
C LYS A 500 62.39 37.33 14.09
N GLU A 501 62.30 38.45 13.33
CA GLU A 501 62.50 39.90 13.60
C GLU A 501 61.91 40.84 12.51
N GLY A 502 61.64 42.12 12.84
CA GLY A 502 61.43 43.26 11.90
C GLY A 502 60.07 43.37 11.18
N LYS A 503 59.55 44.55 10.78
CA LYS A 503 59.91 45.97 11.02
C LYS A 503 58.62 46.84 11.00
N ALA A 504 58.66 48.09 11.49
CA ALA A 504 57.48 48.85 11.95
C ALA A 504 56.61 49.56 10.87
N PRO A 505 55.33 49.87 11.19
CA PRO A 505 54.52 50.94 10.56
C PRO A 505 54.60 52.25 11.36
N ALA A 506 54.15 53.38 10.78
CA ALA A 506 54.08 54.69 11.45
C ALA A 506 52.76 55.43 11.15
N GLU A 507 52.16 55.97 12.22
CA GLU A 507 51.26 57.15 12.33
C GLU A 507 50.01 57.27 11.42
N GLU A 508 48.97 58.06 11.75
CA GLU A 508 48.78 59.01 12.85
C GLU A 508 47.34 58.91 13.42
N THR A 509 47.16 58.99 14.74
CA THR A 509 45.85 59.24 15.37
C THR A 509 46.01 60.10 16.63
N LYS A 510 45.57 61.36 16.58
CA LYS A 510 45.61 62.28 17.73
C LYS A 510 44.53 61.97 18.77
N LYS A 511 44.86 62.21 20.04
CA LYS A 511 44.03 61.90 21.22
C LYS A 511 43.44 63.17 21.87
N VAL A 512 42.48 62.94 22.75
CA VAL A 512 41.72 63.95 23.53
C VAL A 512 42.43 64.26 24.85
N ALA A 513 42.44 65.54 25.29
CA ALA A 513 41.96 65.99 26.61
C ALA A 513 42.51 67.38 27.00
N GLU A 514 41.63 68.28 27.49
CA GLU A 514 41.72 68.87 28.84
C GLU A 514 40.43 69.63 29.20
N GLY A 515 40.29 70.10 30.45
CA GLY A 515 39.11 70.86 30.91
C GLY A 515 39.17 71.32 32.36
N SER A 516 38.24 72.20 32.76
CA SER A 516 38.29 73.12 33.92
C SER A 516 39.13 74.38 33.62
N PRO A 517 38.78 75.57 34.18
CA PRO A 517 38.86 75.82 35.62
C PRO A 517 37.53 76.26 36.28
N LYS A 518 37.60 76.54 37.58
CA LYS A 518 36.50 77.01 38.45
C LYS A 518 36.12 78.47 38.19
N LYS A 519 34.84 78.81 38.32
CA LYS A 519 34.39 79.77 39.34
C LYS A 519 32.95 79.48 39.77
#